data_AF-A0A418CEU5-F1
#
_entry.id   AF-A0A418CEU5-F1
#
_cell.length_a   1.000
_cell.length_b   1.000
_cell.length_c   1.000
_cell.angle_alpha   90.00
_cell.angle_beta   90.00
_cell.angle_gamma   90.00
#
_symmetry.space_group_name_H-M   'P 1'
#
loop_
_entity.id
_entity.type
_entity.pdbx_description
1 polymer ?
#
loop_
_entity_poly.entity_id
_entity_poly.type
_entity_poly.pdbx_seq_one_letter_code
_entity_poly.pdbx_strand_id
1 'polypeptide(L)'
;MLTTELCHAKYWNIIGVDLKNEPYESTWGDSGPMDFHQGATIIGNRMLKGCPQWLAFVEGIVTAHEVDIGGDTFSYYDWWGGGLQRAKDFPVQLSIPNKVVYAPHYYNPAVYPQSYFFDKGGVVRSNGAMIGYKELSDSVLRQRVAATMDTMFGFLTKTQDAAVVLGEFGGLYALDLHPLKTTQRCTDYTVQEIMRPGYVGGYVWSMNPESAYQFNPSDVRGNFVEGVLNLDWLSANKDFLAALKPLDQMADLKMFPCFEKEAL
;
A
#
# COMPACT_ATOMS: atom_id res chain seq x y z
N MET A 1 14.08 10.11 -23.66
CA MET A 1 13.04 10.56 -22.68
C MET A 1 12.25 9.33 -22.28
N LEU A 2 11.79 9.16 -21.03
CA LEU A 2 11.16 7.90 -20.58
C LEU A 2 10.14 7.33 -21.59
N THR A 3 9.22 8.17 -22.06
CA THR A 3 8.19 7.80 -23.02
C THR A 3 8.73 7.49 -24.42
N THR A 4 9.82 8.12 -24.89
CA THR A 4 10.39 7.78 -26.20
C THR A 4 11.04 6.40 -26.21
N GLU A 5 11.60 5.97 -25.07
CA GLU A 5 12.29 4.68 -24.96
C GLU A 5 11.35 3.51 -24.68
N LEU A 6 10.31 3.75 -23.87
CA LEU A 6 9.50 2.69 -23.30
C LEU A 6 8.06 2.63 -23.83
N CYS A 7 7.54 3.71 -24.44
CA CYS A 7 6.18 3.72 -24.98
C CYS A 7 6.15 3.22 -26.43
N HIS A 8 6.46 1.94 -26.63
CA HIS A 8 6.44 1.28 -27.93
C HIS A 8 5.96 -0.17 -27.79
N ALA A 9 5.46 -0.78 -28.87
CA ALA A 9 4.98 -2.17 -28.91
C ALA A 9 5.97 -3.22 -28.38
N LYS A 10 7.28 -2.90 -28.38
CA LYS A 10 8.32 -3.75 -27.79
C LYS A 10 8.12 -3.93 -26.27
N TYR A 11 7.64 -2.90 -25.58
CA TYR A 11 7.36 -2.89 -24.15
C TYR A 11 5.85 -2.72 -23.92
N TRP A 12 5.05 -3.50 -24.64
CA TRP A 12 3.58 -3.42 -24.62
C TRP A 12 2.98 -3.63 -23.22
N ASN A 13 3.70 -4.31 -22.32
CA ASN A 13 3.27 -4.64 -20.96
C ASN A 13 3.62 -3.56 -19.92
N ILE A 14 4.22 -2.43 -20.32
CA ILE A 14 4.34 -1.27 -19.44
C ILE A 14 2.99 -0.55 -19.42
N ILE A 15 2.30 -0.65 -18.29
CA ILE A 15 0.94 -0.12 -18.13
C ILE A 15 0.91 1.36 -17.72
N GLY A 16 2.01 1.88 -17.18
CA GLY A 16 2.00 3.22 -16.60
C GLY A 16 3.29 3.62 -15.89
N VAL A 17 3.19 4.71 -15.13
CA VAL A 17 4.24 5.23 -14.27
C VAL A 17 3.66 5.47 -12.88
N ASP A 18 4.34 4.96 -11.87
CA ASP A 18 4.20 5.47 -10.51
C ASP A 18 4.91 6.81 -10.42
N LEU A 19 4.13 7.87 -10.20
CA LEU A 19 4.60 9.24 -10.39
C LEU A 19 5.68 9.62 -9.37
N LYS A 20 5.59 9.11 -8.14
CA LYS A 20 6.58 9.31 -7.09
C LYS A 20 6.32 8.34 -5.92
N ASN A 21 7.31 7.50 -5.66
CA ASN A 21 7.35 6.68 -4.44
C ASN A 21 7.30 7.52 -3.17
N GLU A 22 6.36 7.20 -2.30
CA GLU A 22 6.20 7.67 -0.93
C GLU A 22 6.42 9.19 -0.76
N PRO A 23 5.49 10.06 -1.20
CA PRO A 23 5.49 11.50 -0.94
C PRO A 23 5.38 11.87 0.57
N TYR A 24 6.44 11.65 1.35
CA TYR A 24 6.41 11.82 2.81
C TYR A 24 6.68 13.25 3.32
N GLU A 25 7.24 14.14 2.49
CA GLU A 25 7.48 15.56 2.83
C GLU A 25 6.53 16.52 2.09
N SER A 26 5.41 15.98 1.59
CA SER A 26 4.51 16.69 0.69
C SER A 26 3.18 17.05 1.34
N THR A 27 2.52 18.06 0.79
CA THR A 27 1.15 18.47 1.13
C THR A 27 0.19 18.08 0.01
N TRP A 28 -1.12 18.24 0.23
CA TRP A 28 -2.15 17.90 -0.77
C TRP A 28 -3.25 18.94 -0.84
N GLY A 29 -3.38 19.58 -2.01
CA GLY A 29 -4.47 20.51 -2.33
C GLY A 29 -4.39 21.84 -1.60
N ASP A 30 -3.19 22.29 -1.24
CA ASP A 30 -2.94 23.61 -0.62
C ASP A 30 -2.35 24.63 -1.58
N SER A 31 -2.05 24.23 -2.82
CA SER A 31 -1.39 25.05 -3.85
C SER A 31 -0.02 25.61 -3.46
N GLY A 32 0.61 25.03 -2.44
CA GLY A 32 1.96 25.36 -2.03
C GLY A 32 3.03 24.69 -2.89
N PRO A 33 4.32 25.03 -2.67
CA PRO A 33 5.43 24.42 -3.40
C PRO A 33 5.61 22.91 -3.10
N MET A 34 5.01 22.41 -2.02
CA MET A 34 5.06 21.00 -1.62
C MET A 34 3.79 20.23 -2.03
N ASP A 35 2.87 20.85 -2.78
CA ASP A 35 1.58 20.25 -3.12
C ASP A 35 1.75 19.10 -4.13
N PHE A 36 1.74 17.86 -3.63
CA PHE A 36 1.86 16.68 -4.48
C PHE A 36 0.65 16.46 -5.38
N HIS A 37 -0.54 17.00 -5.06
CA HIS A 37 -1.67 16.97 -5.98
C HIS A 37 -1.36 17.72 -7.29
N GLN A 38 -0.74 18.89 -7.19
CA GLN A 38 -0.26 19.63 -8.35
C GLN A 38 0.93 18.93 -9.01
N GLY A 39 1.87 18.42 -8.22
CA GLY A 39 3.00 17.64 -8.71
C GLY A 39 2.57 16.45 -9.56
N ALA A 40 1.67 15.62 -9.04
CA ALA A 40 1.08 14.48 -9.74
C ALA A 40 0.38 14.90 -11.04
N THR A 41 -0.37 16.01 -11.02
CA THR A 41 -1.03 16.55 -12.21
C THR A 41 -0.01 16.96 -13.29
N ILE A 42 1.07 17.64 -12.91
CA ILE A 42 2.13 18.07 -13.83
C ILE A 42 2.87 16.87 -14.42
N ILE A 43 3.32 15.94 -13.57
CA ILE A 43 4.08 14.76 -13.99
C ILE A 43 3.20 13.85 -14.87
N GLY A 44 1.97 13.57 -14.45
CA GLY A 44 1.01 12.76 -15.20
C GLY A 44 0.70 13.35 -16.58
N ASN A 45 0.47 14.66 -16.68
CA ASN A 45 0.25 15.32 -17.97
C ASN A 45 1.51 15.29 -18.87
N ARG A 46 2.69 15.41 -18.28
CA ARG A 46 3.95 15.29 -19.02
C ARG A 46 4.15 13.88 -19.59
N MET A 47 3.83 12.86 -18.81
CA MET A 47 3.82 11.46 -19.21
C MET A 47 2.83 11.23 -20.36
N LEU A 48 1.58 11.64 -20.20
CA LEU A 48 0.52 11.42 -21.19
C LEU A 48 0.77 12.13 -22.52
N LYS A 49 1.44 13.28 -22.51
CA LYS A 49 1.90 13.95 -23.74
C LYS A 49 2.84 13.07 -24.57
N GLY A 50 3.66 12.26 -23.92
CA GLY A 50 4.58 11.33 -24.60
C GLY A 50 3.99 9.93 -24.82
N CYS A 51 3.05 9.50 -23.97
CA CYS A 51 2.46 8.18 -24.02
C CYS A 51 0.98 8.21 -23.59
N PRO A 52 0.03 8.47 -24.50
CA PRO A 52 -1.38 8.62 -24.15
C PRO A 52 -2.05 7.30 -23.72
N GLN A 53 -1.42 6.14 -23.93
CA GLN A 53 -1.97 4.86 -23.49
C GLN A 53 -1.69 4.52 -22.02
N TRP A 54 -0.64 5.07 -21.42
CA TRP A 54 -0.23 4.79 -20.05
C TRP A 54 -1.21 5.31 -18.99
N LEU A 55 -1.14 4.71 -17.81
CA LEU A 55 -1.81 5.11 -16.57
C LEU A 55 -0.83 5.84 -15.64
N ALA A 56 -1.34 6.78 -14.85
CA ALA A 56 -0.62 7.47 -13.80
C ALA A 56 -1.03 6.89 -12.45
N PHE A 57 -0.09 6.21 -11.79
CA PHE A 57 -0.28 5.69 -10.43
C PHE A 57 0.09 6.81 -9.46
N VAL A 58 -0.86 7.18 -8.61
CA VAL A 58 -0.78 8.32 -7.70
C VAL A 58 -0.91 7.81 -6.28
N GLU A 59 0.21 7.77 -5.57
CA GLU A 59 0.25 7.51 -4.14
C GLU A 59 -0.31 8.68 -3.31
N GLY A 60 -0.46 8.47 -2.01
CA GLY A 60 -0.83 9.49 -1.03
C GLY A 60 0.36 10.27 -0.46
N ILE A 61 0.07 11.11 0.54
CA ILE A 61 1.09 11.82 1.32
C ILE A 61 1.14 11.27 2.75
N VAL A 62 1.86 11.94 3.64
CA VAL A 62 1.87 11.65 5.08
C VAL A 62 1.30 12.83 5.85
N THR A 63 0.27 12.60 6.66
CA THR A 63 -0.23 13.61 7.59
C THR A 63 -0.66 12.97 8.91
N ALA A 64 -0.69 13.76 9.98
CA ALA A 64 -1.22 13.33 11.26
C ALA A 64 -2.75 13.35 11.24
N HIS A 65 -3.37 12.27 11.66
CA HIS A 65 -4.81 12.10 11.66
C HIS A 65 -5.32 11.50 12.96
N GLU A 66 -6.61 11.71 13.22
CA GLU A 66 -7.36 11.01 14.24
C GLU A 66 -8.47 10.19 13.60
N VAL A 67 -8.75 9.02 14.16
CA VAL A 67 -9.85 8.18 13.72
C VAL A 67 -10.55 7.57 14.94
N ASP A 68 -11.88 7.59 14.92
CA ASP A 68 -12.71 6.95 15.93
C ASP A 68 -13.13 5.56 15.44
N ILE A 69 -12.73 4.52 16.16
CA ILE A 69 -13.02 3.11 15.82
C ILE A 69 -13.52 2.39 17.06
N GLY A 70 -14.76 1.91 17.03
CA GLY A 70 -15.32 1.10 18.12
C GLY A 70 -15.43 1.83 19.46
N GLY A 71 -15.51 3.17 19.46
CA GLY A 71 -15.57 4.00 20.68
C GLY A 71 -14.21 4.44 21.20
N ASP A 72 -13.12 4.09 20.51
CA ASP A 72 -11.76 4.53 20.81
C ASP A 72 -11.28 5.53 19.76
N THR A 73 -10.60 6.60 20.20
CA THR A 73 -9.92 7.56 19.31
C THR A 73 -8.44 7.20 19.20
N PHE A 74 -7.94 7.10 17.97
CA PHE A 74 -6.53 6.84 17.68
C PHE A 74 -5.92 8.01 16.92
N SER A 75 -4.85 8.58 17.45
CA SER A 75 -3.98 9.49 16.69
C SER A 75 -2.87 8.67 16.02
N TYR A 76 -2.66 8.89 14.72
CA TYR A 76 -1.67 8.19 13.91
C TYR A 76 -1.11 9.11 12.82
N TYR A 77 0.02 8.72 12.24
CA TYR A 77 0.48 9.25 10.96
C TYR A 77 0.13 8.25 9.87
N ASP A 78 -0.29 8.73 8.70
CA ASP A 78 -0.44 7.85 7.54
C ASP A 78 0.86 7.09 7.26
N TRP A 79 0.71 5.92 6.63
CA TRP A 79 1.85 5.31 5.97
C TRP A 79 2.40 6.28 4.92
N TRP A 80 3.70 6.24 4.69
CA TRP A 80 4.29 6.97 3.59
C TRP A 80 3.65 6.50 2.29
N GLY A 81 3.15 7.43 1.46
CA GLY A 81 2.36 7.06 0.27
C GLY A 81 0.91 6.63 0.58
N GLY A 82 0.44 6.63 1.83
CA GLY A 82 -0.87 6.12 2.22
C GLY A 82 -1.99 7.17 2.33
N GLY A 83 -1.66 8.43 2.64
CA GLY A 83 -2.64 9.46 2.97
C GLY A 83 -3.32 10.06 1.74
N LEU A 84 -4.54 9.61 1.40
CA LEU A 84 -5.35 10.08 0.28
C LEU A 84 -6.67 10.76 0.71
N GLN A 85 -6.84 11.07 2.00
CA GLN A 85 -8.03 11.71 2.58
C GLN A 85 -8.47 12.96 1.79
N ARG A 86 -7.49 13.77 1.38
CA ARG A 86 -7.72 15.02 0.64
C ARG A 86 -8.04 14.83 -0.85
N ALA A 87 -7.88 13.62 -1.39
CA ALA A 87 -8.20 13.31 -2.79
C ALA A 87 -9.72 13.36 -3.07
N LYS A 88 -10.57 13.27 -2.04
CA LYS A 88 -12.01 13.48 -2.17
C LYS A 88 -12.35 14.91 -2.63
N ASP A 89 -11.70 15.89 -2.00
CA ASP A 89 -11.97 17.31 -2.23
C ASP A 89 -11.08 17.88 -3.34
N PHE A 90 -9.88 17.31 -3.48
CA PHE A 90 -8.86 17.68 -4.46
C PHE A 90 -8.41 16.45 -5.24
N PRO A 91 -9.28 15.87 -6.10
CA PRO A 91 -8.89 14.73 -6.91
C PRO A 91 -7.86 15.14 -7.96
N VAL A 92 -6.90 14.26 -8.27
CA VAL A 92 -5.98 14.49 -9.39
C VAL A 92 -6.76 14.42 -10.70
N GLN A 93 -6.60 15.44 -11.55
CA GLN A 93 -7.26 15.53 -12.85
C GLN A 93 -6.20 15.69 -13.95
N LEU A 94 -6.19 14.76 -14.89
CA LEU A 94 -5.27 14.76 -16.02
C LEU A 94 -5.96 15.23 -17.30
N SER A 95 -5.17 15.65 -18.28
CA SER A 95 -5.63 16.17 -19.58
C SER A 95 -6.30 15.10 -20.44
N ILE A 96 -6.04 13.82 -20.16
CA ILE A 96 -6.75 12.68 -20.76
C ILE A 96 -7.56 12.00 -19.65
N PRO A 97 -8.90 11.82 -19.84
CA PRO A 97 -9.75 11.20 -18.83
C PRO A 97 -9.39 9.72 -18.60
N ASN A 98 -9.78 9.19 -17.45
CA ASN A 98 -9.64 7.77 -17.08
C ASN A 98 -8.18 7.27 -17.09
N LYS A 99 -7.23 8.15 -16.71
CA LYS A 99 -5.80 7.84 -16.64
C LYS A 99 -5.21 7.81 -15.24
N VAL A 100 -5.97 8.16 -14.21
CA VAL A 100 -5.53 8.12 -12.82
C VAL A 100 -5.83 6.75 -12.23
N VAL A 101 -4.88 6.22 -11.48
CA VAL A 101 -5.03 5.08 -10.57
C VAL A 101 -4.49 5.54 -9.23
N TYR A 102 -5.26 5.43 -8.15
CA TYR A 102 -4.76 5.72 -6.81
C TYR A 102 -4.02 4.50 -6.27
N ALA A 103 -2.79 4.71 -5.80
CA ALA A 103 -1.83 3.67 -5.47
C ALA A 103 -1.36 3.69 -4.00
N PRO A 104 -2.25 3.75 -2.98
CA PRO A 104 -1.82 3.96 -1.60
C PRO A 104 -0.98 2.80 -1.04
N HIS A 105 -0.09 3.11 -0.11
CA HIS A 105 0.66 2.11 0.67
C HIS A 105 -0.04 1.83 2.01
N TYR A 106 0.02 0.57 2.45
CA TYR A 106 -0.46 0.18 3.78
C TYR A 106 0.34 -1.00 4.34
N TYR A 107 0.83 -0.86 5.56
CA TYR A 107 1.76 -1.82 6.16
C TYR A 107 1.26 -2.38 7.49
N ASN A 108 1.99 -3.38 7.98
CA ASN A 108 1.71 -4.07 9.24
C ASN A 108 2.70 -3.64 10.37
N PRO A 109 2.52 -4.13 11.61
CA PRO A 109 3.33 -3.73 12.77
C PRO A 109 4.85 -3.95 12.63
N ALA A 110 5.31 -4.77 11.67
CA ALA A 110 6.73 -5.00 11.46
C ALA A 110 7.45 -3.76 10.88
N VAL A 111 6.75 -2.96 10.08
CA VAL A 111 7.26 -1.69 9.56
C VAL A 111 7.22 -0.62 10.66
N TYR A 112 6.05 -0.44 11.29
CA TYR A 112 5.90 0.45 12.44
C TYR A 112 4.72 0.01 13.31
N PRO A 113 4.86 -0.07 14.65
CA PRO A 113 3.80 -0.48 15.55
C PRO A 113 2.79 0.65 15.77
N GLN A 114 1.94 0.90 14.78
CA GLN A 114 0.85 1.89 14.90
C GLN A 114 -0.09 1.51 16.04
N SER A 115 -0.54 2.52 16.81
CA SER A 115 -1.34 2.34 18.04
C SER A 115 -2.67 1.60 17.80
N TYR A 116 -3.27 1.79 16.63
CA TYR A 116 -4.54 1.15 16.28
C TYR A 116 -4.43 -0.39 16.11
N PHE A 117 -3.23 -0.96 15.98
CA PHE A 117 -3.07 -2.43 15.95
C PHE A 117 -3.15 -3.10 17.33
N PHE A 118 -3.14 -2.33 18.42
CA PHE A 118 -3.04 -2.85 19.78
C PHE A 118 -4.11 -2.26 20.72
N ASP A 119 -4.41 -2.96 21.80
CA ASP A 119 -5.28 -2.40 22.84
C ASP A 119 -4.60 -1.22 23.56
N LYS A 120 -5.40 -0.42 24.27
CA LYS A 120 -4.90 0.74 25.02
C LYS A 120 -3.86 0.32 26.08
N GLY A 121 -2.90 1.20 26.29
CA GLY A 121 -1.89 1.07 27.36
C GLY A 121 -0.46 0.81 26.87
N GLY A 122 -0.27 0.56 25.57
CA GLY A 122 1.07 0.54 24.97
C GLY A 122 1.76 1.91 25.07
N VAL A 123 3.07 1.90 25.34
CA VAL A 123 3.89 3.12 25.39
C VAL A 123 4.98 3.04 24.32
N VAL A 124 5.00 4.01 23.41
CA VAL A 124 6.03 4.12 22.37
C VAL A 124 7.30 4.73 22.97
N ARG A 125 8.41 3.99 22.89
CA ARG A 125 9.74 4.47 23.29
C ARG A 125 10.31 5.43 22.24
N SER A 126 11.38 6.14 22.59
CA SER A 126 12.09 7.04 21.66
C SER A 126 12.63 6.34 20.41
N ASN A 127 12.83 5.03 20.48
CA ASN A 127 13.21 4.21 19.33
C ASN A 127 12.00 3.64 18.57
N GLY A 128 10.77 4.10 18.80
CA GLY A 128 9.56 3.62 18.14
C GLY A 128 9.02 2.28 18.64
N ALA A 129 9.76 1.54 19.48
CA ALA A 129 9.27 0.26 20.00
C ALA A 129 8.12 0.50 20.97
N MET A 130 7.04 -0.25 20.82
CA MET A 130 5.87 -0.15 21.69
C MET A 130 5.98 -1.18 22.80
N ILE A 131 6.07 -0.75 24.06
CA ILE A 131 6.10 -1.66 25.21
C ILE A 131 4.75 -1.75 25.91
N GLY A 132 4.47 -2.88 26.55
CA GLY A 132 3.24 -3.05 27.33
C GLY A 132 1.95 -3.06 26.49
N TYR A 133 2.08 -3.22 25.16
CA TYR A 133 0.93 -3.40 24.29
C TYR A 133 0.19 -4.71 24.64
N LYS A 134 -1.08 -4.77 24.27
CA LYS A 134 -1.85 -6.01 24.31
C LYS A 134 -2.39 -6.29 22.92
N GLU A 135 -2.22 -7.52 22.47
CA GLU A 135 -2.73 -7.96 21.19
C GLU A 135 -4.26 -8.07 21.21
N LEU A 136 -4.88 -7.72 20.10
CA LEU A 136 -6.32 -7.68 19.95
C LEU A 136 -6.90 -9.04 19.53
N SER A 137 -8.19 -9.24 19.83
CA SER A 137 -8.97 -10.31 19.21
C SER A 137 -9.12 -10.09 17.70
N ASP A 138 -9.41 -11.15 16.96
CA ASP A 138 -9.56 -11.11 15.50
C ASP A 138 -10.61 -10.11 15.02
N SER A 139 -11.77 -10.06 15.67
CA SER A 139 -12.85 -9.16 15.27
C SER A 139 -12.46 -7.69 15.41
N VAL A 140 -11.78 -7.33 16.51
CA VAL A 140 -11.35 -5.95 16.77
C VAL A 140 -10.19 -5.57 15.85
N LEU A 141 -9.19 -6.44 15.69
CA LEU A 141 -8.05 -6.16 14.81
C LEU A 141 -8.51 -5.97 13.36
N ARG A 142 -9.36 -6.87 12.86
CA ARG A 142 -9.96 -6.76 11.52
C ARG A 142 -10.74 -5.46 11.34
N GLN A 143 -11.55 -5.07 12.32
CA GLN A 143 -12.29 -3.82 12.28
C GLN A 143 -11.36 -2.60 12.17
N ARG A 144 -10.26 -2.60 12.94
CA ARG A 144 -9.30 -1.48 12.95
C ARG A 144 -8.47 -1.40 11.67
N VAL A 145 -8.04 -2.53 11.11
CA VAL A 145 -7.40 -2.57 9.77
C VAL A 145 -8.35 -2.01 8.72
N ALA A 146 -9.60 -2.50 8.67
CA ALA A 146 -10.60 -2.04 7.72
C ALA A 146 -10.90 -0.54 7.85
N ALA A 147 -11.10 -0.05 9.09
CA ALA A 147 -11.45 1.35 9.33
C ALA A 147 -10.29 2.31 9.02
N THR A 148 -9.05 1.93 9.34
CA THR A 148 -7.88 2.76 9.01
C THR A 148 -7.59 2.78 7.52
N MET A 149 -7.68 1.64 6.81
CA MET A 149 -7.60 1.62 5.36
C MET A 149 -8.70 2.47 4.71
N ASP A 150 -9.97 2.30 5.14
CA ASP A 150 -11.09 3.09 4.61
C ASP A 150 -10.90 4.58 4.87
N THR A 151 -10.40 4.97 6.06
CA THR A 151 -10.11 6.37 6.41
C THR A 151 -8.99 6.95 5.56
N MET A 152 -7.87 6.24 5.40
CA MET A 152 -6.71 6.74 4.65
C MET A 152 -7.01 6.89 3.15
N PHE A 153 -7.65 5.89 2.55
CA PHE A 153 -7.83 5.83 1.09
C PHE A 153 -9.03 5.00 0.62
N GLY A 154 -9.50 4.02 1.40
CA GLY A 154 -10.47 3.03 0.93
C GLY A 154 -11.84 3.63 0.61
N PHE A 155 -12.20 4.79 1.18
CA PHE A 155 -13.40 5.52 0.78
C PHE A 155 -13.41 5.85 -0.72
N LEU A 156 -12.25 6.01 -1.37
CA LEU A 156 -12.15 6.31 -2.81
C LEU A 156 -12.75 5.23 -3.70
N THR A 157 -12.83 3.99 -3.21
CA THR A 157 -13.52 2.88 -3.90
C THR A 157 -15.02 3.11 -4.08
N LYS A 158 -15.60 4.08 -3.35
CA LYS A 158 -17.04 4.37 -3.30
C LYS A 158 -17.39 5.79 -3.76
N THR A 159 -16.42 6.71 -3.80
CA THR A 159 -16.68 8.14 -4.01
C THR A 159 -16.26 8.65 -5.39
N GLN A 160 -15.59 7.84 -6.19
CA GLN A 160 -15.06 8.22 -7.50
C GLN A 160 -14.76 6.99 -8.37
N ASP A 161 -14.48 7.22 -9.66
CA ASP A 161 -14.38 6.14 -10.67
C ASP A 161 -12.95 5.63 -10.95
N ALA A 162 -11.91 6.29 -10.45
CA ALA A 162 -10.53 5.80 -10.63
C ALA A 162 -10.30 4.51 -9.87
N ALA A 163 -9.49 3.62 -10.42
CA ALA A 163 -9.12 2.38 -9.77
C ALA A 163 -8.28 2.66 -8.51
N VAL A 164 -8.47 1.85 -7.47
CA VAL A 164 -7.62 1.83 -6.27
C VAL A 164 -6.86 0.51 -6.23
N VAL A 165 -5.54 0.57 -6.26
CA VAL A 165 -4.62 -0.57 -6.18
C VAL A 165 -3.65 -0.29 -5.05
N LEU A 166 -3.33 -1.25 -4.17
CA LEU A 166 -2.30 -0.96 -3.18
C LEU A 166 -0.93 -0.91 -3.87
N GLY A 167 -0.26 0.24 -3.80
CA GLY A 167 1.07 0.45 -4.37
C GLY A 167 2.10 -0.44 -3.68
N GLU A 168 1.99 -0.54 -2.35
CA GLU A 168 2.73 -1.48 -1.53
C GLU A 168 1.87 -1.95 -0.35
N PHE A 169 1.95 -3.24 -0.06
CA PHE A 169 1.49 -3.81 1.22
C PHE A 169 2.32 -5.01 1.61
N GLY A 170 2.49 -5.25 2.91
CA GLY A 170 3.28 -6.38 3.39
C GLY A 170 3.97 -6.10 4.70
N GLY A 171 5.11 -6.75 4.91
CA GLY A 171 5.80 -6.81 6.19
C GLY A 171 6.40 -8.19 6.43
N LEU A 172 6.68 -8.49 7.69
CA LEU A 172 6.88 -9.88 8.11
C LEU A 172 5.55 -10.65 8.04
N TYR A 173 5.63 -11.96 7.83
CA TYR A 173 4.48 -12.86 7.85
C TYR A 173 4.79 -14.15 8.62
N ALA A 174 5.64 -15.01 8.06
CA ALA A 174 6.01 -16.30 8.64
C ALA A 174 6.89 -16.13 9.89
N LEU A 175 7.64 -15.03 9.97
CA LEU A 175 8.56 -14.74 11.07
C LEU A 175 7.91 -13.99 12.24
N ASP A 176 6.59 -13.79 12.24
CA ASP A 176 5.91 -13.04 13.30
C ASP A 176 6.12 -13.64 14.70
N LEU A 177 6.76 -12.88 15.59
CA LEU A 177 7.04 -13.29 16.97
C LEU A 177 5.95 -12.84 17.97
N HIS A 178 4.90 -12.16 17.52
CA HIS A 178 3.78 -11.83 18.40
C HIS A 178 3.06 -13.12 18.86
N PRO A 179 2.74 -13.27 20.16
CA PRO A 179 2.00 -14.44 20.68
C PRO A 179 0.69 -14.76 19.96
N LEU A 180 -0.13 -13.75 19.61
CA LEU A 180 -1.36 -13.91 18.84
C LEU A 180 -1.15 -13.66 17.34
N LYS A 181 0.09 -13.58 16.86
CA LYS A 181 0.42 -13.37 15.45
C LYS A 181 -0.21 -12.10 14.86
N THR A 182 -0.18 -11.00 15.61
CA THR A 182 -0.77 -9.72 15.18
C THR A 182 -0.22 -9.21 13.85
N THR A 183 1.08 -9.36 13.58
CA THR A 183 1.67 -8.94 12.30
C THR A 183 1.13 -9.76 11.14
N GLN A 184 1.09 -11.09 11.29
CA GLN A 184 0.54 -12.02 10.30
C GLN A 184 -0.93 -11.71 10.01
N ARG A 185 -1.73 -11.57 11.07
CA ARG A 185 -3.17 -11.29 10.98
C ARG A 185 -3.46 -9.94 10.32
N CYS A 186 -2.65 -8.91 10.56
CA CYS A 186 -2.78 -7.64 9.86
C CYS A 186 -2.66 -7.81 8.34
N THR A 187 -1.67 -8.58 7.87
CA THR A 187 -1.54 -8.90 6.43
C THR A 187 -2.77 -9.64 5.90
N ASP A 188 -3.27 -10.64 6.63
CA ASP A 188 -4.47 -11.39 6.24
C ASP A 188 -5.69 -10.47 6.11
N TYR A 189 -5.87 -9.54 7.06
CA TYR A 189 -6.98 -8.59 7.02
C TYR A 189 -6.81 -7.53 5.93
N THR A 190 -5.58 -7.07 5.65
CA THR A 190 -5.31 -6.19 4.51
C THR A 190 -5.67 -6.90 3.20
N VAL A 191 -5.29 -8.17 3.01
CA VAL A 191 -5.69 -8.95 1.84
C VAL A 191 -7.22 -9.06 1.74
N GLN A 192 -7.92 -9.30 2.85
CA GLN A 192 -9.39 -9.32 2.85
C GLN A 192 -10.02 -7.97 2.49
N GLU A 193 -9.39 -6.84 2.83
CA GLU A 193 -9.85 -5.51 2.42
C GLU A 193 -9.61 -5.28 0.92
N ILE A 194 -8.46 -5.67 0.36
CA ILE A 194 -8.17 -5.60 -1.08
C ILE A 194 -9.20 -6.41 -1.90
N MET A 195 -9.72 -7.50 -1.34
CA MET A 195 -10.76 -8.31 -1.98
C MET A 195 -12.15 -7.65 -2.03
N ARG A 196 -12.35 -6.50 -1.40
CA ARG A 196 -13.64 -5.81 -1.41
C ARG A 196 -13.89 -5.09 -2.74
N PRO A 197 -15.17 -4.89 -3.13
CA PRO A 197 -15.51 -4.16 -4.35
C PRO A 197 -14.84 -2.78 -4.44
N GLY A 198 -14.34 -2.45 -5.63
CA GLY A 198 -13.72 -1.16 -5.96
C GLY A 198 -12.19 -1.12 -5.82
N TYR A 199 -11.59 -2.07 -5.11
CA TYR A 199 -10.15 -2.35 -5.23
C TYR A 199 -9.87 -3.21 -6.46
N VAL A 200 -8.71 -3.01 -7.09
CA VAL A 200 -8.27 -3.76 -8.29
C VAL A 200 -6.99 -4.57 -8.08
N GLY A 201 -6.52 -4.68 -6.84
CA GLY A 201 -5.40 -5.53 -6.43
C GLY A 201 -4.36 -4.79 -5.60
N GLY A 202 -3.13 -5.29 -5.62
CA GLY A 202 -2.00 -4.63 -4.99
C GLY A 202 -0.67 -5.28 -5.36
N TYR A 203 0.42 -4.56 -5.12
CA TYR A 203 1.77 -5.08 -5.22
C TYR A 203 2.28 -5.39 -3.82
N VAL A 204 2.62 -6.66 -3.56
CA VAL A 204 3.18 -7.06 -2.27
C VAL A 204 4.61 -6.56 -2.14
N TRP A 205 4.93 -5.94 -1.01
CA TRP A 205 6.29 -5.61 -0.59
C TRP A 205 6.83 -6.70 0.37
N SER A 206 7.71 -7.59 -0.08
CA SER A 206 8.22 -7.67 -1.46
C SER A 206 8.51 -9.11 -1.91
N MET A 207 8.81 -9.27 -3.20
CA MET A 207 9.39 -10.51 -3.69
C MET A 207 10.78 -10.78 -3.08
N ASN A 208 11.55 -9.73 -2.84
CA ASN A 208 12.92 -9.78 -2.37
C ASN A 208 13.01 -10.26 -0.91
N PRO A 209 13.80 -11.30 -0.61
CA PRO A 209 13.90 -11.85 0.74
C PRO A 209 14.65 -10.94 1.72
N GLU A 210 15.43 -9.99 1.23
CA GLU A 210 16.21 -9.03 2.03
C GLU A 210 15.45 -7.75 2.39
N SER A 211 14.17 -7.62 2.02
CA SER A 211 13.33 -6.51 2.48
C SER A 211 13.33 -6.44 4.01
N ALA A 212 13.72 -5.29 4.55
CA ALA A 212 13.99 -5.11 5.97
C ALA A 212 12.87 -4.38 6.72
N TYR A 213 12.58 -4.86 7.91
CA TYR A 213 11.54 -4.39 8.82
C TYR A 213 12.12 -4.12 10.21
N GLN A 214 11.57 -3.13 10.90
CA GLN A 214 12.20 -2.57 12.10
C GLN A 214 11.69 -3.18 13.41
N PHE A 215 10.59 -3.94 13.42
CA PHE A 215 9.96 -4.42 14.65
C PHE A 215 9.55 -5.89 14.58
N ASN A 216 9.96 -6.70 15.55
CA ASN A 216 9.49 -8.08 15.71
C ASN A 216 9.82 -8.68 17.10
N PRO A 217 8.85 -8.85 18.01
CA PRO A 217 7.51 -8.25 17.95
C PRO A 217 7.59 -6.73 18.24
N SER A 218 6.46 -6.05 18.38
CA SER A 218 6.40 -4.57 18.40
C SER A 218 7.16 -3.87 19.53
N ASP A 219 7.59 -4.59 20.57
CA ASP A 219 8.44 -4.09 21.66
C ASP A 219 9.95 -4.25 21.40
N VAL A 220 10.33 -4.95 20.33
CA VAL A 220 11.72 -5.19 19.94
C VAL A 220 12.01 -4.51 18.61
N ARG A 221 12.78 -3.42 18.67
CA ARG A 221 13.37 -2.81 17.47
C ARG A 221 14.61 -3.57 17.03
N GLY A 222 14.70 -3.86 15.73
CA GLY A 222 15.82 -4.59 15.14
C GLY A 222 15.90 -4.41 13.63
N ASN A 223 16.53 -5.38 12.97
CA ASN A 223 16.57 -5.51 11.52
C ASN A 223 16.16 -6.95 11.17
N PHE A 224 14.91 -7.11 10.77
CA PHE A 224 14.31 -8.39 10.41
C PHE A 224 14.07 -8.39 8.91
N VAL A 225 14.36 -9.49 8.22
CA VAL A 225 14.19 -9.56 6.77
C VAL A 225 13.24 -10.69 6.40
N GLU A 226 12.33 -10.40 5.48
CA GLU A 226 11.41 -11.39 4.91
C GLU A 226 10.92 -10.89 3.55
N GLY A 227 10.63 -11.83 2.66
CA GLY A 227 9.93 -11.58 1.41
C GLY A 227 9.13 -12.81 1.00
N VAL A 228 8.52 -12.74 -0.18
CA VAL A 228 7.82 -13.89 -0.78
C VAL A 228 8.81 -14.97 -1.23
N LEU A 229 10.06 -14.62 -1.51
CA LEU A 229 11.16 -15.57 -1.61
C LEU A 229 11.87 -15.75 -0.26
N ASN A 230 12.55 -16.88 -0.11
CA ASN A 230 13.52 -17.10 0.96
C ASN A 230 14.88 -16.51 0.58
N LEU A 231 15.78 -16.33 1.55
CA LEU A 231 17.11 -15.72 1.37
C LEU A 231 18.02 -16.45 0.36
N ASP A 232 17.68 -17.68 -0.02
CA ASP A 232 18.37 -18.41 -1.08
C ASP A 232 18.05 -17.90 -2.49
N TRP A 233 17.07 -16.99 -2.64
CA TRP A 233 16.57 -16.45 -3.91
C TRP A 233 15.99 -17.50 -4.87
N LEU A 234 15.73 -18.71 -4.38
CA LEU A 234 15.32 -19.86 -5.18
C LEU A 234 14.02 -20.47 -4.67
N SER A 235 13.87 -20.60 -3.35
CA SER A 235 12.69 -21.17 -2.75
C SER A 235 11.71 -20.10 -2.30
N ALA A 236 10.41 -20.37 -2.44
CA ALA A 236 9.37 -19.47 -1.99
C ALA A 236 9.11 -19.64 -0.48
N ASN A 237 8.83 -18.52 0.19
CA ASN A 237 8.21 -18.51 1.50
C ASN A 237 6.73 -18.95 1.33
N LYS A 238 6.47 -20.23 1.58
CA LYS A 238 5.16 -20.84 1.29
C LYS A 238 4.04 -20.29 2.17
N ASP A 239 4.35 -19.89 3.41
CA ASP A 239 3.37 -19.34 4.33
C ASP A 239 2.94 -17.95 3.87
N PHE A 240 3.90 -17.09 3.52
CA PHE A 240 3.59 -15.77 2.98
C PHE A 240 2.87 -15.86 1.62
N LEU A 241 3.31 -16.75 0.73
CA LEU A 241 2.62 -16.98 -0.54
C LEU A 241 1.18 -17.48 -0.35
N ALA A 242 0.93 -18.34 0.65
CA ALA A 242 -0.42 -18.80 0.97
C ALA A 242 -1.34 -17.67 1.46
N ALA A 243 -0.78 -16.68 2.17
CA ALA A 243 -1.51 -15.48 2.61
C ALA A 243 -2.04 -14.64 1.45
N LEU A 244 -1.32 -14.63 0.33
CA LEU A 244 -1.65 -13.83 -0.87
C LEU A 244 -2.64 -14.55 -1.79
N LYS A 245 -2.78 -15.88 -1.65
CA LYS A 245 -3.66 -16.71 -2.49
C LYS A 245 -5.11 -16.23 -2.62
N PRO A 246 -5.75 -15.59 -1.62
CA PRO A 246 -7.09 -15.04 -1.81
C PRO A 246 -7.19 -14.05 -2.99
N LEU A 247 -6.10 -13.33 -3.31
CA LEU A 247 -6.05 -12.40 -4.45
C LEU A 247 -6.25 -13.09 -5.80
N ASP A 248 -5.99 -14.40 -5.92
CA ASP A 248 -6.28 -15.19 -7.14
C ASP A 248 -7.77 -15.24 -7.47
N GLN A 249 -8.65 -14.85 -6.52
CA GLN A 249 -10.10 -14.85 -6.68
C GLN A 249 -10.66 -13.47 -7.00
N MET A 250 -9.80 -12.46 -7.23
CA MET A 250 -10.28 -11.12 -7.56
C MET A 250 -11.14 -11.14 -8.82
N ALA A 251 -12.22 -10.36 -8.78
CA ALA A 251 -13.07 -10.17 -9.94
C ALA A 251 -12.24 -9.67 -11.12
N ASP A 252 -12.49 -10.22 -12.31
CA ASP A 252 -11.81 -9.88 -13.55
C ASP A 252 -10.29 -10.12 -13.58
N LEU A 253 -9.71 -10.80 -12.59
CA LEU A 253 -8.31 -11.22 -12.64
C LEU A 253 -8.09 -12.14 -13.83
N LYS A 254 -7.20 -11.72 -14.72
CA LYS A 254 -6.81 -12.46 -15.91
C LYS A 254 -5.30 -12.49 -15.96
N MET A 255 -4.75 -13.68 -16.16
CA MET A 255 -3.34 -13.81 -16.50
C MET A 255 -3.10 -13.02 -17.79
N PHE A 256 -2.01 -12.24 -17.82
CA PHE A 256 -1.57 -11.61 -19.04
C PHE A 256 -1.41 -12.70 -20.12
N PRO A 257 -1.95 -12.47 -21.34
CA PRO A 257 -1.85 -13.46 -22.40
C PRO A 257 -0.38 -13.79 -22.67
N CYS A 258 -0.04 -15.07 -22.74
CA CYS A 258 1.24 -15.48 -23.27
C CYS A 258 1.22 -15.21 -24.78
N PHE A 259 2.15 -14.41 -25.26
CA PHE A 259 2.35 -14.21 -26.70
C PHE A 259 3.20 -15.36 -27.22
N GLU A 260 2.74 -16.03 -28.28
CA GLU A 260 3.58 -16.99 -28.99
C GLU A 260 4.83 -16.25 -29.47
N LYS A 261 6.00 -16.81 -29.13
CA LYS A 261 7.27 -16.28 -29.62
C LYS A 261 7.30 -16.53 -31.13
N GLU A 262 7.27 -15.47 -31.95
CA GLU A 262 7.51 -15.62 -33.38
C GLU A 262 8.81 -16.41 -33.57
N ALA A 263 8.75 -17.48 -34.37
CA ALA A 263 9.92 -18.28 -34.67
C ALA A 263 10.96 -17.37 -35.33
N LEU A 264 12.17 -17.33 -34.75
CA LEU A 264 13.33 -16.62 -35.29
C LEU A 264 13.77 -17.22 -36.63
#